data_AF-A0A3D4ZM75-F1
#
_entry.id   AF-A0A3D4ZM75-F1
#
_cell.length_a   1.000
_cell.length_b   1.000
_cell.length_c   1.000
_cell.angle_alpha   90.00
_cell.angle_beta   90.00
_cell.angle_gamma   90.00
#
_symmetry.space_group_name_H-M   'P 1'
#
loop_
_entity.id
_entity.type
_entity.pdbx_description
1 polymer ?
#
loop_
_entity_poly.entity_id
_entity_poly.type
_entity_poly.pdbx_seq_one_letter_code
_entity_poly.pdbx_strand_id
1 'polypeptide(L)' 'MITIYSRPLAQTLPISLIPLWGEYEGVEASVRMAWENQLLHLRYQVREPQLRRMVTEHNGRVWEDSCVEAFLQREGQ' A
#
# COMPACT_ATOMS: atom_id res chain seq x y z
N MET A 1 8.13 13.71 -3.89
CA MET A 1 6.78 14.25 -4.17
C MET A 1 6.15 13.38 -5.23
N ILE A 2 5.01 12.74 -4.94
CA ILE A 2 4.28 11.89 -5.90
C ILE A 2 3.03 12.65 -6.31
N THR A 3 2.81 12.82 -7.61
CA THR A 3 1.59 13.40 -8.16
C THR A 3 0.66 12.28 -8.62
N ILE A 4 -0.56 12.24 -8.10
CA ILE A 4 -1.58 11.27 -8.49
C ILE A 4 -2.49 11.92 -9.53
N TYR A 5 -2.50 11.38 -10.74
CA TYR A 5 -3.36 11.88 -11.81
C TYR A 5 -4.76 11.30 -11.70
N SER A 6 -5.77 12.11 -12.04
CA SER A 6 -7.16 11.64 -12.15
C SER A 6 -7.32 10.78 -13.40
N ARG A 7 -7.22 9.46 -13.23
CA ARG A 7 -7.40 8.42 -14.24
C ARG A 7 -7.94 7.14 -13.60
N PRO A 8 -8.67 6.30 -14.34
CA PRO A 8 -9.12 5.00 -13.82
C PRO A 8 -7.95 4.17 -13.30
N LEU A 9 -8.10 3.53 -12.14
CA LEU A 9 -7.04 2.77 -11.48
C LEU A 9 -6.39 1.71 -12.38
N ALA A 10 -7.17 1.08 -13.26
CA ALA A 10 -6.68 0.09 -14.23
C ALA A 10 -5.62 0.65 -15.21
N GLN A 11 -5.67 1.95 -15.50
CA GLN A 11 -4.75 2.65 -16.40
C GLN A 11 -3.52 3.21 -15.69
N THR A 12 -3.45 3.09 -14.35
CA THR A 12 -2.32 3.57 -13.56
C THR A 12 -1.21 2.53 -13.52
N LEU A 13 0.05 2.98 -13.54
CA LEU A 13 1.19 2.08 -13.45
C LEU A 13 1.44 1.69 -11.98
N PRO A 14 1.86 0.44 -11.71
CA PRO A 14 2.26 0.04 -10.38
C PRO A 14 3.57 0.73 -10.00
N ILE A 15 3.63 1.24 -8.77
CA ILE A 15 4.84 1.74 -8.13
C ILE A 15 5.38 0.62 -7.26
N SER A 16 6.60 0.17 -7.53
CA SER A 16 7.28 -0.83 -6.70
C SER A 16 7.58 -0.26 -5.32
N LEU A 17 7.28 -1.03 -4.28
CA LEU A 17 7.64 -0.71 -2.90
C LEU A 17 8.99 -1.35 -2.61
N ILE A 18 10.03 -0.51 -2.51
CA ILE A 18 11.41 -0.95 -2.35
C ILE A 18 11.78 -0.84 -0.86
N PRO A 19 12.29 -1.91 -0.22
CA PRO A 19 12.72 -1.85 1.17
C PRO A 19 13.88 -0.86 1.33
N LEU A 20 13.81 -0.04 2.36
CA LEU A 20 14.87 0.94 2.69
C LEU A 20 15.96 0.37 3.61
N TRP A 21 15.66 -0.75 4.29
CA TRP A 21 16.58 -1.42 5.21
C TRP A 21 16.64 -2.90 4.86
N GLY A 22 17.73 -3.31 4.20
CA GLY A 22 18.02 -4.69 3.86
C GLY A 22 17.15 -5.27 2.75
N GLU A 23 17.29 -6.57 2.56
CA GLU A 23 16.53 -7.37 1.61
C GLU A 23 15.62 -8.35 2.36
N TYR A 24 14.41 -8.53 1.85
CA TYR A 24 13.43 -9.48 2.38
C TYR A 24 13.20 -10.54 1.32
N GLU A 25 13.82 -11.71 1.51
CA GLU A 25 13.83 -12.75 0.48
C GLU A 25 12.40 -13.21 0.12
N GLY A 26 12.10 -13.21 -1.18
CA GLY A 26 10.80 -13.63 -1.69
C GLY A 26 9.65 -12.65 -1.43
N VAL A 27 9.93 -11.43 -0.96
CA VAL A 27 8.92 -10.39 -0.74
C VAL A 27 8.97 -9.36 -1.86
N GLU A 28 7.87 -9.22 -2.58
CA GLU A 28 7.68 -8.23 -3.64
C GLU A 28 6.35 -7.51 -3.41
N ALA A 29 6.34 -6.18 -3.47
CA ALA A 29 5.12 -5.41 -3.33
C ALA A 29 5.07 -4.24 -4.31
N SER A 30 3.86 -3.92 -4.75
CA SER A 30 3.60 -2.72 -5.55
C SER A 30 2.26 -2.11 -5.19
N VAL A 31 2.11 -0.81 -5.46
CA VAL A 31 0.87 -0.08 -5.26
C VAL A 31 0.46 0.66 -6.53
N ARG A 32 -0.82 0.60 -6.87
CA ARG A 32 -1.46 1.49 -7.84
C ARG A 32 -2.31 2.50 -7.09
N MET A 33 -2.31 3.74 -7.57
CA MET A 33 -3.02 4.84 -6.92
C MET A 33 -3.81 5.64 -7.95
N ALA A 34 -5.04 6.00 -7.62
CA ALA A 34 -5.88 6.90 -8.41
C ALA A 34 -6.65 7.85 -7.49
N TRP A 35 -6.91 9.06 -7.96
CA TRP A 35 -7.75 10.03 -7.27
C TRP A 35 -8.96 10.35 -8.14
N GLU A 36 -10.16 10.01 -7.67
CA GLU A 36 -11.40 10.17 -8.40
C GLU A 36 -12.53 10.51 -7.43
N ASN A 37 -13.39 11.48 -7.76
CA ASN A 37 -14.59 11.81 -6.96
C ASN A 37 -14.31 12.01 -5.45
N GLN A 38 -13.20 12.67 -5.09
CA GLN A 38 -12.76 12.89 -3.70
C GLN A 38 -12.34 11.61 -2.94
N LEU A 39 -12.14 10.50 -3.65
CA LEU A 39 -11.66 9.23 -3.09
C LEU A 39 -10.23 8.95 -3.56
N LEU A 40 -9.38 8.58 -2.60
CA LEU A 40 -8.07 7.99 -2.89
C LEU A 40 -8.24 6.47 -3.00
N HIS A 41 -8.04 5.95 -4.20
CA HIS A 41 -8.01 4.52 -4.45
C HIS A 41 -6.58 4.00 -4.35
N LEU A 42 -6.37 3.00 -3.49
CA LEU A 42 -5.11 2.29 -3.34
C LEU A 42 -5.34 0.81 -3.65
N ARG A 43 -4.50 0.23 -4.51
CA ARG A 43 -4.47 -1.21 -4.75
C ARG A 43 -3.06 -1.74 -4.60
N TYR A 44 -2.85 -2.45 -3.51
CA TYR A 44 -1.62 -3.17 -3.24
C TYR A 44 -1.67 -4.53 -3.93
N GLN A 45 -0.52 -4.95 -4.43
CA GLN A 45 -0.27 -6.31 -4.87
C GLN A 45 1.00 -6.78 -4.18
N VAL A 46 0.88 -7.80 -3.35
CA VAL A 46 1.97 -8.33 -2.50
C VAL A 46 2.17 -9.80 -2.82
N ARG A 47 3.43 -10.21 -2.92
CA ARG A 47 3.88 -11.59 -2.93
C ARG A 47 4.85 -11.74 -1.77
N GLU A 48 4.59 -12.70 -0.91
CA GLU A 48 5.46 -13.06 0.20
C GLU A 48 5.39 -14.58 0.45
N PRO A 49 6.41 -15.21 1.07
CA PRO A 49 6.43 -16.66 1.25
C PRO A 49 5.33 -17.19 2.18
N GLN A 50 4.90 -16.39 3.15
CA GLN A 50 3.92 -16.79 4.17
C GLN A 50 3.03 -15.60 4.51
N LEU A 51 1.71 -15.82 4.52
CA LEU A 51 0.76 -14.82 4.97
C LEU A 51 0.31 -15.11 6.40
N ARG A 52 0.12 -14.06 7.20
CA ARG A 52 -0.42 -14.14 8.55
C ARG A 52 -1.61 -13.21 8.72
N ARG A 53 -2.66 -13.70 9.39
CA ARG A 53 -3.86 -12.93 9.76
C ARG A 53 -4.48 -13.48 11.06
N MET A 54 -4.01 -12.98 12.21
CA MET A 54 -4.50 -13.35 13.53
C MET A 54 -5.44 -12.30 14.13
N VAL A 55 -5.26 -11.03 13.80
CA VAL A 55 -6.10 -9.93 14.29
C VAL A 55 -7.44 -9.94 13.55
N THR A 56 -8.54 -10.04 14.30
CA THR A 56 -9.91 -10.11 13.76
C THR A 56 -10.71 -8.81 13.91
N GLU A 57 -10.22 -7.86 14.69
CA GLU A 57 -10.90 -6.60 15.00
C GLU A 57 -10.22 -5.39 14.37
N HIS A 58 -11.02 -4.35 14.11
CA HIS A 58 -10.48 -3.05 13.71
C HIS A 58 -9.66 -2.43 14.85
N ASN A 59 -8.60 -1.71 14.50
CA ASN A 59 -7.69 -1.04 15.44
C ASN A 59 -6.87 -1.96 16.37
N GLY A 60 -6.84 -3.27 16.10
CA GLY A 60 -5.92 -4.20 16.76
C GLY A 60 -4.47 -4.04 16.30
N ARG A 61 -3.58 -4.92 16.77
CA ARG A 61 -2.14 -4.93 16.44
C ARG A 61 -1.84 -5.47 15.04
N VAL A 62 -2.47 -4.89 14.01
CA VAL A 62 -2.43 -5.39 12.63
C VAL A 62 -1.03 -5.40 12.01
N TRP A 63 -0.10 -4.61 12.55
CA TRP A 63 1.31 -4.59 12.13
C TRP A 63 2.07 -5.87 12.51
N GLU A 64 1.50 -6.76 13.34
CA GLU A 64 2.07 -8.07 13.65
C GLU A 64 1.65 -9.17 12.67
N ASP A 65 0.71 -8.85 11.77
CA ASP A 65 0.22 -9.71 10.69
C ASP A 65 0.75 -9.22 9.34
N SER A 66 0.48 -9.96 8.25
CA SER A 66 0.77 -9.49 6.90
C SER A 66 -0.12 -8.28 6.60
N CYS A 67 0.48 -7.09 6.54
CA CYS A 67 -0.21 -5.81 6.50
C CYS A 67 0.38 -4.91 5.40
N VAL A 68 -0.47 -4.05 4.83
CA VAL A 68 -0.04 -2.94 3.98
C VAL A 68 -0.54 -1.65 4.59
N GLU A 69 0.30 -0.61 4.55
CA GLU A 69 0.04 0.65 5.23
C GLU A 69 0.09 1.81 4.25
N ALA A 70 -0.75 2.82 4.52
CA ALA A 70 -0.75 4.10 3.83
C ALA A 70 -0.70 5.22 4.86
N PHE A 71 0.34 6.03 4.80
CA PHE A 71 0.48 7.23 5.61
C PHE A 71 0.16 8.44 4.74
N LEU A 72 -0.79 9.25 5.18
CA LEU A 72 -1.25 10.42 4.45
C LEU A 72 -1.05 11.64 5.35
N GLN A 73 -0.45 12.69 4.81
CA GLN A 73 -0.38 14.00 5.43
C GLN A 73 -1.13 14.98 4.56
N ARG A 74 -2.07 15.73 5.16
CA ARG A 74 -2.67 16.87 4.49
C ARG A 74 -1.72 18.05 4.61
N GLU A 75 -1.48 18.76 3.52
CA GLU A 75 -0.62 19.93 3.53
C GLU A 75 -1.05 20.92 4.65
N GLY A 76 -0.10 21.29 5.51
CA GLY A 76 -0.33 22.20 6.63
C GLY A 76 -0.95 21.58 7.89
N GLN A 77 -1.06 20.25 7.99
CA GLN A 77 -1.50 19.52 9.19
C GLN A 77 -0.49 18.47 9.65
#